data_AF-S4XT39-F1
#
_entry.id   AF-S4XT39-F1
#
_cell.length_a   1.000
_cell.length_b   1.000
_cell.length_c   1.000
_cell.angle_alpha   90.00
_cell.angle_beta   90.00
_cell.angle_gamma   90.00
#
_symmetry.space_group_name_H-M   'P 1'
#
loop_
_entity.id
_entity.type
_entity.pdbx_description
1 polymer ?
#
loop_
_entity_poly.entity_id
_entity_poly.type
_entity_poly.pdbx_seq_one_letter_code
_entity_poly.pdbx_strand_id
1 'polypeptide(L)'
;MAGQYVAAMYAWQDEVEDKYDAFLLDPGMGPMAYLTSDGRVLEDLRGWDGDEIVEVGGFRAHSALIVGARNTRIVELLELIPQPPPGSSVCSRCNGERVAEPVPGFGTELPCNECDARGWIDAA
;
A
#
# COMPACT_ATOMS: atom_id res chain seq x y z
N MET A 1 -25.68 11.35 -7.97
CA MET A 1 -24.79 10.20 -8.23
C MET A 1 -23.50 10.26 -7.41
N ALA A 2 -22.67 11.32 -7.50
CA ALA A 2 -21.44 11.42 -6.68
C ALA A 2 -21.68 11.32 -5.15
N GLY A 3 -22.70 11.99 -4.61
CA GLY A 3 -22.98 11.91 -3.16
C GLY A 3 -23.44 10.53 -2.66
N GLN A 4 -24.09 9.74 -3.51
CA GLN A 4 -24.48 8.36 -3.17
C GLN A 4 -23.27 7.43 -3.18
N TYR A 5 -22.37 7.63 -4.13
CA TYR A 5 -21.11 6.89 -4.21
C TYR A 5 -20.22 7.14 -2.99
N VAL A 6 -20.04 8.41 -2.60
CA VAL A 6 -19.28 8.79 -1.40
C VAL A 6 -19.91 8.20 -0.13
N ALA A 7 -21.24 8.24 0.00
CA ALA A 7 -21.92 7.63 1.14
C ALA A 7 -21.73 6.10 1.20
N ALA A 8 -21.72 5.43 0.03
CA ALA A 8 -21.42 4.01 -0.04
C ALA A 8 -19.98 3.69 0.38
N MET A 9 -19.00 4.49 -0.05
CA MET A 9 -17.60 4.33 0.35
C MET A 9 -17.42 4.42 1.86
N TYR A 10 -18.06 5.39 2.53
CA TYR A 10 -18.00 5.49 3.98
C TYR A 10 -18.62 4.27 4.67
N ALA A 11 -19.77 3.80 4.20
CA ALA A 11 -20.39 2.60 4.76
C ALA A 11 -19.54 1.34 4.55
N TRP A 12 -18.87 1.22 3.41
CA TRP A 12 -17.94 0.12 3.14
C TRP A 12 -16.69 0.20 4.02
N GLN A 13 -16.15 1.40 4.23
CA GLN A 13 -15.04 1.62 5.14
C GLN A 13 -15.40 1.18 6.56
N ASP A 14 -16.51 1.70 7.11
CA ASP A 14 -16.98 1.35 8.45
C ASP A 14 -17.14 -0.18 8.60
N GLU A 15 -17.71 -0.85 7.58
CA GLU A 15 -17.85 -2.31 7.57
C GLU A 15 -16.49 -3.02 7.64
N VAL A 16 -15.49 -2.56 6.89
CA VAL A 16 -14.16 -3.19 6.87
C VAL A 16 -13.43 -2.97 8.19
N GLU A 17 -13.44 -1.73 8.69
CA GLU A 17 -12.78 -1.37 9.95
C GLU A 17 -13.36 -2.18 11.12
N ASP A 18 -14.69 -2.30 11.22
CA ASP A 18 -15.37 -3.05 12.27
C ASP A 18 -15.16 -4.58 12.14
N LYS A 19 -15.31 -5.13 10.93
CA LYS A 19 -15.31 -6.58 10.72
C LYS A 19 -13.92 -7.20 10.80
N TYR A 20 -12.90 -6.47 10.33
CA TYR A 20 -11.54 -6.98 10.22
C TYR A 20 -10.58 -6.37 11.25
N ASP A 21 -11.07 -5.50 12.15
CA ASP A 21 -10.25 -4.73 13.10
C ASP A 21 -9.10 -4.03 12.34
N ALA A 22 -9.50 -3.18 11.40
CA ALA A 22 -8.63 -2.65 10.37
C ALA A 22 -8.57 -1.12 10.38
N PHE A 23 -7.47 -0.59 9.85
CA PHE A 23 -7.18 0.82 9.73
C PHE A 23 -6.99 1.19 8.26
N LEU A 24 -7.74 2.17 7.76
CA LEU A 24 -7.61 2.63 6.37
C LEU A 24 -6.25 3.31 6.12
N LEU A 25 -5.50 2.77 5.17
CA LEU A 25 -4.22 3.31 4.70
C LEU A 25 -4.40 4.29 3.53
N ASP A 26 -5.21 3.91 2.54
CA ASP A 26 -5.41 4.68 1.32
C ASP A 26 -6.86 4.60 0.83
N PRO A 27 -7.59 5.73 0.74
CA PRO A 27 -8.96 5.75 0.25
C PRO A 27 -9.10 5.82 -1.28
N GLY A 28 -8.04 5.92 -2.10
CA GLY A 28 -8.28 5.91 -3.55
C GLY A 28 -7.17 6.24 -4.59
N MET A 29 -7.64 6.32 -5.84
CA MET A 29 -6.98 6.00 -7.15
C MET A 29 -6.84 4.50 -7.47
N GLY A 30 -7.39 3.64 -6.63
CA GLY A 30 -7.43 2.19 -6.77
C GLY A 30 -8.41 1.61 -5.75
N PRO A 31 -8.30 0.32 -5.38
CA PRO A 31 -9.02 -0.19 -4.22
C PRO A 31 -8.66 0.56 -2.95
N MET A 32 -9.59 0.61 -1.99
CA MET A 32 -9.26 1.10 -0.65
C MET A 32 -8.36 0.08 0.04
N ALA A 33 -7.22 0.51 0.59
CA ALA A 33 -6.27 -0.37 1.24
C ALA A 33 -6.32 -0.19 2.76
N TYR A 34 -6.23 -1.30 3.50
CA TYR A 34 -6.35 -1.34 4.96
C TYR A 34 -5.22 -2.18 5.58
N LEU A 35 -4.82 -1.84 6.81
CA LEU A 35 -3.97 -2.66 7.67
C LEU A 35 -4.80 -3.21 8.82
N THR A 36 -4.87 -4.53 8.98
CA THR A 36 -5.50 -5.17 10.13
C THR A 36 -4.57 -5.16 11.35
N SER A 37 -5.14 -5.24 12.55
CA SER A 37 -4.38 -5.31 13.81
C SER A 37 -3.47 -6.53 13.93
N ASP A 38 -3.77 -7.61 13.19
CA ASP A 38 -2.94 -8.82 13.08
C ASP A 38 -1.86 -8.74 11.97
N GLY A 39 -1.73 -7.60 11.29
CA GLY A 39 -0.64 -7.30 10.36
C GLY A 39 -0.89 -7.69 8.90
N ARG A 40 -2.12 -8.09 8.54
CA ARG A 40 -2.50 -8.34 7.15
C ARG A 40 -2.85 -7.03 6.44
N VAL A 41 -2.61 -6.98 5.13
CA VAL A 41 -3.06 -5.88 4.28
C VAL A 41 -4.24 -6.35 3.46
N LEU A 42 -5.35 -5.60 3.53
CA LEU A 42 -6.56 -5.88 2.78
C LEU A 42 -6.78 -4.81 1.72
N GLU A 43 -7.39 -5.20 0.61
CA GLU A 43 -7.91 -4.29 -0.40
C GLU A 43 -9.41 -4.53 -0.58
N ASP A 44 -10.18 -3.45 -0.56
CA ASP A 44 -11.60 -3.45 -0.88
C ASP A 44 -11.81 -3.01 -2.33
N LEU A 45 -12.21 -3.96 -3.18
CA LEU A 45 -12.38 -3.74 -4.62
C LEU A 45 -13.75 -3.17 -4.99
N ARG A 46 -14.70 -3.04 -4.04
CA ARG A 46 -16.09 -2.59 -4.29
C ARG A 46 -16.20 -1.19 -4.90
N GLY A 47 -15.19 -0.35 -4.70
CA GLY A 47 -15.06 0.99 -5.28
C GLY A 47 -14.21 1.08 -6.56
N TRP A 48 -13.73 -0.06 -7.09
CA TRP A 48 -12.76 -0.09 -8.18
C TRP A 48 -13.19 -1.03 -9.32
N ASP A 49 -12.76 -2.29 -9.30
CA ASP A 49 -12.97 -3.28 -10.37
C ASP A 49 -13.50 -4.64 -9.89
N GLY A 50 -13.99 -4.73 -8.65
CA GLY A 50 -14.53 -5.96 -8.07
C GLY A 50 -15.63 -5.71 -7.05
N ASP A 51 -16.05 -6.77 -6.38
CA ASP A 51 -17.05 -6.75 -5.30
C ASP A 51 -16.55 -7.41 -4.00
N GLU A 52 -15.28 -7.81 -3.97
CA GLU A 52 -14.67 -8.58 -2.90
C GLU A 52 -13.66 -7.77 -2.07
N ILE A 53 -13.39 -8.27 -0.86
CA ILE A 53 -12.31 -7.81 0.01
C ILE A 53 -11.26 -8.90 -0.01
N VAL A 54 -10.04 -8.57 -0.42
CA VAL A 54 -8.95 -9.54 -0.59
C VAL A 54 -7.76 -9.20 0.29
N GLU A 55 -7.12 -10.23 0.83
CA GLU A 55 -5.81 -10.10 1.46
C GLU A 55 -4.73 -10.07 0.39
N VAL A 56 -3.79 -9.13 0.52
CA VAL A 56 -2.67 -8.96 -0.43
C VAL A 56 -1.33 -9.08 0.26
N GLY A 57 -0.33 -9.52 -0.51
CA GLY A 57 1.07 -9.61 -0.09
C GLY A 57 2.02 -8.95 -1.09
N GLY A 58 3.33 -9.07 -0.83
CA GLY A 58 4.39 -8.57 -1.72
C GLY A 58 4.20 -7.09 -2.07
N PHE A 59 4.39 -6.77 -3.36
CA PHE A 59 4.36 -5.40 -3.88
C PHE A 59 3.13 -4.62 -3.43
N ARG A 60 1.95 -5.24 -3.49
CA ARG A 60 0.68 -4.57 -3.17
C ARG A 60 0.64 -4.18 -1.70
N ALA A 61 1.00 -5.11 -0.80
CA ALA A 61 1.07 -4.85 0.62
C ALA A 61 2.11 -3.78 0.97
N HIS A 62 3.34 -3.90 0.43
CA HIS A 62 4.39 -2.92 0.69
C HIS A 62 4.04 -1.54 0.12
N SER A 63 3.41 -1.47 -1.05
CA SER A 63 2.94 -0.22 -1.67
C SER A 63 1.86 0.44 -0.82
N ALA A 64 0.89 -0.32 -0.32
CA ALA A 64 -0.15 0.18 0.57
C ALA A 64 0.46 0.76 1.86
N LEU A 65 1.49 0.13 2.42
CA LEU A 65 2.19 0.66 3.60
C LEU A 65 2.92 1.98 3.31
N ILE A 66 3.57 2.11 2.14
CA ILE A 66 4.25 3.36 1.75
C ILE A 66 3.26 4.49 1.51
N VAL A 67 2.19 4.21 0.76
CA VAL A 67 1.15 5.19 0.48
C VAL A 67 0.41 5.56 1.77
N GLY A 68 0.09 4.58 2.60
CA GLY A 68 -0.48 4.76 3.93
C GLY A 68 0.39 5.65 4.81
N ALA A 69 1.70 5.41 4.89
CA ALA A 69 2.64 6.26 5.63
C ALA A 69 2.60 7.72 5.17
N ARG A 70 2.48 7.96 3.86
CA ARG A 70 2.36 9.31 3.26
C ARG A 70 1.02 9.97 3.57
N ASN A 71 -0.07 9.24 3.36
CA ASN A 71 -1.44 9.76 3.53
C ASN A 71 -1.78 10.04 4.99
N THR A 72 -1.39 9.12 5.88
CA THR A 72 -1.71 9.18 7.31
C THR A 72 -0.64 9.89 8.14
N ARG A 73 0.55 10.09 7.57
CA ARG A 73 1.76 10.64 8.23
C ARG A 73 2.28 9.77 9.38
N ILE A 74 1.99 8.47 9.35
CA ILE A 74 2.50 7.47 10.29
C ILE A 74 3.72 6.81 9.64
N VAL A 75 4.92 7.28 9.98
CA VAL A 75 6.17 6.80 9.36
C VAL A 75 6.49 5.36 9.77
N GLU A 76 6.03 4.95 10.95
CA GLU A 76 6.21 3.63 11.55
C GLU A 76 5.57 2.51 10.72
N LEU A 77 4.60 2.82 9.84
CA LEU A 77 4.06 1.86 8.87
C LEU A 77 5.15 1.27 7.96
N LEU A 78 6.23 2.04 7.71
CA LEU A 78 7.36 1.58 6.91
C LEU A 78 8.22 0.52 7.62
N GLU A 79 8.10 0.37 8.93
CA GLU A 79 8.80 -0.66 9.71
C GLU A 79 8.19 -2.05 9.52
N LEU A 80 6.93 -2.11 9.07
CA LEU A 80 6.24 -3.36 8.71
C LEU A 80 6.73 -3.95 7.39
N ILE A 81 7.47 -3.17 6.59
CA ILE A 81 8.12 -3.67 5.37
C ILE A 81 9.35 -4.51 5.77
N PRO A 82 9.54 -5.72 5.21
CA PRO A 82 10.65 -6.59 5.55
C PRO A 82 12.01 -5.90 5.45
N GLN A 83 12.80 -6.06 6.50
CA GLN A 83 14.19 -5.60 6.54
C GLN A 83 15.04 -6.44 5.59
N PRO A 84 16.11 -5.85 5.01
CA PRO A 84 17.01 -6.58 4.12
C PRO A 84 17.67 -7.75 4.85
N PRO A 85 17.55 -8.99 4.34
CA PRO A 85 18.31 -10.11 4.88
C PRO A 85 19.82 -9.93 4.61
N PRO A 86 20.69 -10.65 5.34
CA PRO A 86 22.12 -10.61 5.10
C PRO A 86 22.46 -10.98 3.65
N GLY A 87 23.30 -10.15 3.01
CA GLY A 87 23.72 -10.35 1.62
C GLY A 87 22.89 -9.59 0.58
N SER A 88 21.75 -9.01 0.96
CA SER A 88 20.97 -8.15 0.06
C SER A 88 21.74 -6.90 -0.38
N SER A 89 21.35 -6.38 -1.55
CA SER A 89 21.87 -5.13 -2.09
C SER A 89 20.80 -4.05 -2.07
N VAL A 90 21.20 -2.79 -1.91
CA VAL A 90 20.29 -1.64 -2.08
C VAL A 90 19.78 -1.62 -3.52
N CYS A 91 18.48 -1.40 -3.71
CA CYS A 91 17.90 -1.32 -5.05
C CYS A 91 18.44 -0.08 -5.78
N SER A 92 19.06 -0.29 -6.94
CA SER A 92 19.64 0.80 -7.75
C SER A 92 18.58 1.72 -8.38
N ARG A 93 17.34 1.24 -8.53
CA ARG A 93 16.25 2.01 -9.12
C ARG A 93 15.73 3.10 -8.18
N CYS A 94 15.51 2.75 -6.92
CA CYS A 94 15.00 3.68 -5.90
C CYS A 94 16.08 4.15 -4.91
N ASN A 95 17.31 3.65 -5.03
CA ASN A 95 18.42 3.92 -4.11
C ASN A 95 18.10 3.66 -2.63
N GLY A 96 17.20 2.71 -2.35
CA GLY A 96 16.77 2.38 -0.98
C GLY A 96 15.55 3.18 -0.49
N GLU A 97 15.13 4.22 -1.21
CA GLU A 97 14.02 5.10 -0.82
C GLU A 97 12.64 4.44 -0.99
N ARG A 98 12.59 3.23 -1.55
CA ARG A 98 11.38 2.42 -1.83
C ARG A 98 10.42 3.02 -2.86
N VAL A 99 10.68 4.23 -3.31
CA VAL A 99 9.92 4.94 -4.33
C VAL A 99 10.84 5.41 -5.44
N ALA A 100 10.30 5.54 -6.65
CA ALA A 100 11.02 6.11 -7.77
C ALA A 100 10.00 6.71 -8.76
N GLU A 101 10.45 7.65 -9.58
CA GLU A 101 9.67 8.02 -10.75
C GLU A 101 9.56 6.82 -11.71
N PRO A 102 8.39 6.55 -12.32
CA PRO A 102 8.26 5.49 -13.32
C PRO A 102 9.15 5.72 -14.54
N VAL A 103 9.31 6.98 -14.93
CA VAL A 103 10.22 7.45 -15.98
C VAL A 103 10.90 8.75 -15.52
N PRO A 104 12.17 9.01 -15.87
CA PRO A 104 12.83 10.24 -15.48
C PRO A 104 12.07 11.49 -15.96
N GLY A 105 11.81 12.42 -15.05
CA GLY A 105 11.08 13.66 -15.31
C GLY A 105 9.56 13.54 -15.17
N PHE A 106 9.04 12.43 -14.62
CA PHE A 106 7.59 12.27 -14.42
C PHE A 106 7.04 13.23 -13.36
N GLY A 107 7.86 13.65 -12.38
CA GLY A 107 7.49 14.61 -11.35
C GLY A 107 6.68 14.02 -10.20
N THR A 108 6.49 12.70 -10.16
CA THR A 108 5.79 12.00 -9.08
C THR A 108 6.44 10.64 -8.83
N GLU A 109 6.78 10.37 -7.59
CA GLU A 109 7.38 9.10 -7.18
C GLU A 109 6.30 8.11 -6.76
N LEU A 110 6.37 6.91 -7.34
CA LEU A 110 5.51 5.79 -7.01
C LEU A 110 6.32 4.69 -6.31
N PRO A 111 5.66 3.78 -5.54
CA PRO A 111 6.31 2.59 -5.02
C PRO A 111 7.12 1.86 -6.09
N CYS A 112 8.37 1.54 -5.77
CA CYS A 112 9.32 0.97 -6.71
C CYS A 112 8.98 -0.49 -7.00
N ASN A 113 8.49 -0.77 -8.20
CA ASN A 113 8.14 -2.11 -8.65
C ASN A 113 9.34 -3.05 -8.76
N GLU A 114 10.54 -2.55 -9.03
CA GLU A 114 11.75 -3.37 -9.21
C GLU A 114 12.20 -4.09 -7.93
N CYS A 115 12.02 -3.45 -6.78
CA CYS A 115 12.38 -4.04 -5.48
C CYS A 115 11.19 -4.49 -4.66
N ASP A 116 10.01 -4.65 -5.28
CA ASP A 116 8.77 -4.98 -4.55
C ASP A 116 8.44 -3.93 -3.47
N ALA A 117 8.85 -2.68 -3.70
CA ALA A 117 8.82 -1.55 -2.77
C ALA A 117 9.58 -1.77 -1.44
N ARG A 118 10.49 -2.75 -1.37
CA ARG A 118 11.27 -3.06 -0.16
C ARG A 118 12.45 -2.11 0.06
N GLY A 119 13.00 -1.56 -1.04
CA GLY A 119 14.22 -0.73 -1.05
C GLY A 119 15.50 -1.53 -1.28
N TRP A 120 15.41 -2.85 -1.37
CA TRP A 120 16.52 -3.76 -1.54
C TRP A 120 16.15 -4.92 -2.46
N ILE A 121 17.16 -5.58 -3.03
CA ILE A 121 17.02 -6.77 -3.87
C ILE A 121 17.81 -7.93 -3.26
N ASP A 122 17.34 -9.14 -3.52
CA ASP A 122 17.99 -10.37 -3.09
C ASP A 122 19.40 -10.48 -3.73
N ALA A 123 20.31 -11.17 -3.03
CA ALA A 123 21.62 -11.49 -3.59
C ALA A 123 21.43 -12.36 -4.85
N ALA A 124 22.17 -12.03 -5.91
CA ALA A 124 22.23 -12.85 -7.13
C ALA A 124 22.94 -14.19 -6.90
#